data_AF-A0A453RY40-F1
#
_entry.id   AF-A0A453RY40-F1
#
_cell.length_a   1.000
_cell.length_b   1.000
_cell.length_c   1.000
_cell.angle_alpha   90.00
_cell.angle_beta   90.00
_cell.angle_gamma   90.00
#
_symmetry.space_group_name_H-M   'P 1'
#
loop_
_entity.id
_entity.type
_entity.pdbx_description
1 polymer ?
#
loop_
_entity_poly.entity_id
_entity_poly.type
_entity_poly.pdbx_seq_one_letter_code
_entity_poly.pdbx_strand_id
1 'polypeptide(L)'
;MCAQTISHIKTVFSFVGENSAMKSFIECMDKQYKLGKKEAITKGLGLGMLQIATFCSYSLTIYIGALAVTRRSCDVTPADIFICNFRYLSNAAPDLQTFSQAKAAGKEVFKVIKRKPAINYESNGRILEKVTGHIEIREVDFTYPSRKDKLILQGFTLVIPAGKVVALVGSSGCGKSTVISLVQRFYD
;
A
#
# COMPACT_ATOMS: atom_id res chain seq x y z
N MET A 1 8.42 -10.59 -0.51
CA MET A 1 9.44 -11.65 -0.39
C MET A 1 9.48 -12.52 -1.63
N CYS A 2 8.41 -13.21 -2.03
CA CYS A 2 8.40 -14.05 -3.25
C CYS A 2 8.82 -13.31 -4.52
N ALA A 3 8.26 -12.13 -4.77
CA ALA A 3 8.63 -11.31 -5.94
C ALA A 3 10.13 -10.95 -5.95
N GLN A 4 10.72 -10.71 -4.77
CA GLN A 4 12.14 -10.40 -4.63
C GLN A 4 13.02 -11.63 -4.86
N THR A 5 12.63 -12.80 -4.33
CA THR A 5 13.33 -14.07 -4.55
C THR A 5 13.34 -14.46 -6.04
N ILE A 6 12.21 -14.28 -6.73
CA ILE A 6 12.09 -14.56 -8.17
C ILE A 6 12.93 -13.54 -8.98
N SER A 7 12.85 -12.26 -8.65
CA SER A 7 13.62 -11.22 -9.33
C SER A 7 15.14 -11.41 -9.20
N HIS A 8 15.60 -12.03 -8.12
CA HIS A 8 17.02 -12.29 -7.84
C HIS A 8 17.37 -13.78 -7.81
N ILE A 9 16.68 -14.60 -8.61
CA ILE A 9 16.82 -16.07 -8.59
C ILE A 9 18.27 -16.54 -8.81
N LYS A 10 19.03 -15.86 -9.68
CA LYS A 10 20.45 -16.17 -9.92
C LYS A 10 21.31 -16.02 -8.66
N THR A 11 21.03 -15.01 -7.84
CA THR A 11 21.73 -14.76 -6.59
C THR A 11 21.35 -15.80 -5.54
N VAL A 12 20.07 -16.16 -5.46
CA VAL A 12 19.61 -17.22 -4.54
C VAL A 12 20.26 -18.56 -4.88
N PHE A 13 20.37 -18.89 -6.17
CA PHE A 13 21.03 -20.10 -6.64
C PHE A 13 22.53 -20.10 -6.31
N SER A 14 23.23 -18.98 -6.55
CA SER A 14 24.68 -18.88 -6.28
C SER A 14 25.03 -19.04 -4.79
N PHE A 15 24.12 -18.70 -3.89
CA PHE A 15 24.30 -18.86 -2.44
C PHE A 15 23.65 -20.13 -1.88
N VAL A 16 23.09 -21.01 -2.73
CA VAL A 16 22.35 -22.22 -2.31
C VAL A 16 21.25 -21.88 -1.29
N GLY A 17 20.60 -20.73 -1.49
CA GLY A 17 19.64 -20.14 -0.55
C GLY A 17 18.21 -20.62 -0.73
N GLU A 18 17.96 -21.55 -1.64
CA GLU A 18 16.62 -22.02 -2.02
C GLU A 18 15.84 -22.57 -0.84
N ASN A 19 16.48 -23.43 -0.03
CA ASN A 19 15.85 -24.04 1.15
C ASN A 19 15.47 -22.99 2.21
N SER A 20 16.28 -21.94 2.38
CA SER A 20 15.99 -20.86 3.33
C SER A 20 14.82 -19.99 2.86
N ALA A 21 14.80 -19.67 1.56
CA ALA A 21 13.70 -18.92 0.95
C ALA A 21 12.38 -19.73 0.99
N MET A 22 12.44 -21.03 0.71
CA MET A 22 11.31 -21.95 0.78
C MET A 22 10.77 -22.05 2.21
N LYS A 23 11.66 -22.22 3.21
CA LYS A 23 11.27 -22.26 4.62
C LYS A 23 10.55 -20.97 5.05
N SER A 24 11.12 -19.81 4.70
CA SER A 24 10.52 -18.51 5.02
C SER A 24 9.14 -18.34 4.36
N PHE A 25 8.98 -18.85 3.12
CA PHE A 25 7.69 -18.85 2.43
C PHE A 25 6.68 -19.77 3.12
N ILE A 26 7.08 -20.99 3.48
CA ILE A 26 6.23 -21.95 4.20
C ILE A 26 5.78 -21.38 5.54
N GLU A 27 6.67 -20.73 6.31
CA GLU A 27 6.33 -20.10 7.58
C GLU A 27 5.30 -18.96 7.41
N CYS A 28 5.47 -18.12 6.38
CA CYS A 28 4.48 -17.09 6.05
C CYS A 28 3.13 -17.68 5.64
N MET A 29 3.14 -18.75 4.84
CA MET A 29 1.96 -19.45 4.36
C MET A 29 1.23 -20.18 5.50
N ASP A 30 1.92 -20.84 6.41
CA ASP A 30 1.32 -21.51 7.56
C ASP A 30 0.63 -20.51 8.50
N LYS A 31 1.25 -19.34 8.71
CA LYS A 31 0.63 -18.24 9.47
C LYS A 31 -0.65 -17.74 8.78
N GLN A 32 -0.61 -17.51 7.47
CA GLN A 32 -1.78 -17.11 6.69
C GLN A 32 -2.87 -18.20 6.70
N TYR A 33 -2.48 -19.48 6.64
CA TYR A 33 -3.41 -20.60 6.66
C TYR A 33 -4.14 -20.71 8.01
N LYS A 34 -3.43 -20.58 9.14
CA LYS A 34 -4.04 -20.57 10.48
C LYS A 34 -5.02 -19.41 10.67
N LEU A 35 -4.65 -18.22 10.20
CA LEU A 35 -5.52 -17.04 10.22
C LEU A 35 -6.74 -17.25 9.31
N GLY A 36 -6.52 -17.71 8.08
CA GLY A 36 -7.57 -17.98 7.10
C GLY A 36 -8.55 -19.05 7.57
N LYS A 37 -8.08 -20.10 8.27
CA LYS A 37 -8.95 -21.13 8.87
C LYS A 37 -9.89 -20.53 9.91
N LYS A 38 -9.36 -19.69 10.82
CA LYS A 38 -10.17 -19.01 11.85
C LYS A 38 -11.17 -18.04 11.20
N GLU A 39 -10.73 -17.29 10.20
CA GLU A 39 -11.57 -16.36 9.45
C GLU A 39 -12.69 -17.08 8.69
N ALA A 40 -12.39 -18.20 8.03
CA ALA A 40 -13.36 -19.02 7.31
C ALA A 40 -14.44 -19.59 8.23
N ILE A 41 -14.07 -20.10 9.41
CA ILE A 41 -15.05 -20.59 10.39
C ILE A 41 -15.92 -19.44 10.89
N THR A 42 -15.33 -18.28 11.18
CA THR A 42 -16.07 -17.12 11.68
C THR A 42 -17.05 -16.59 10.63
N LYS A 43 -16.61 -16.48 9.36
CA LYS A 43 -17.46 -16.09 8.23
C LYS A 43 -18.56 -17.11 7.95
N GLY A 44 -18.22 -18.40 7.96
CA GLY A 44 -19.17 -19.49 7.72
C GLY A 44 -20.27 -19.55 8.78
N LEU A 45 -19.90 -19.46 10.05
CA LEU A 45 -20.87 -19.42 11.16
C LEU A 45 -21.76 -18.17 11.08
N GLY A 46 -21.18 -17.00 10.81
CA GLY A 46 -21.92 -15.75 10.69
C GLY A 46 -22.93 -15.77 9.53
N LEU A 47 -22.50 -16.23 8.35
CA LEU A 47 -23.36 -16.34 7.16
C LEU A 47 -24.48 -17.37 7.38
N GLY A 48 -24.15 -18.53 7.97
CA GLY A 48 -25.13 -19.57 8.27
C GLY A 48 -26.20 -19.10 9.26
N MET A 49 -25.80 -18.36 10.30
CA MET A 49 -26.74 -17.81 11.29
C MET A 49 -27.69 -16.78 10.68
N LEU A 50 -27.18 -15.88 9.82
CA LEU A 50 -28.00 -14.92 9.08
C LEU A 50 -28.98 -15.62 8.12
N GLN A 51 -28.54 -16.70 7.47
CA GLN A 51 -29.39 -17.45 6.55
C GLN A 51 -30.54 -18.17 7.28
N ILE A 52 -30.26 -18.79 8.43
CA ILE A 52 -31.28 -19.42 9.27
C ILE A 52 -32.31 -18.39 9.75
N ALA A 53 -31.85 -17.23 10.24
CA ALA A 53 -32.75 -16.16 10.68
C ALA A 53 -33.68 -15.68 9.55
N THR A 54 -33.15 -15.59 8.32
CA THR A 54 -33.92 -15.21 7.13
C THR A 54 -34.99 -16.25 6.79
N PHE A 55 -34.65 -17.54 6.81
CA PHE A 55 -35.62 -18.61 6.59
C PHE A 55 -36.70 -18.68 7.67
N CYS A 56 -36.33 -18.47 8.94
CA CYS A 56 -37.30 -18.39 10.05
C CYS A 56 -38.26 -17.20 9.86
N SER A 57 -37.74 -16.04 9.45
CA SER A 57 -38.56 -14.86 9.15
C SER A 57 -39.55 -15.12 7.99
N TYR A 58 -39.12 -15.81 6.93
CA TYR A 58 -40.01 -16.21 5.83
C TYR A 58 -41.09 -17.18 6.29
N SER A 59 -40.73 -18.20 7.08
CA SER A 59 -41.69 -19.15 7.64
C SER A 59 -42.76 -18.44 8.49
N LEU A 60 -42.36 -17.50 9.34
CA LEU A 60 -43.28 -16.70 10.15
C LEU A 60 -44.19 -15.81 9.29
N THR A 61 -43.64 -15.20 8.25
CA THR A 61 -44.40 -14.31 7.36
C THR A 61 -45.46 -15.09 6.58
N ILE A 62 -45.12 -16.28 6.08
CA ILE A 62 -46.08 -17.18 5.42
C ILE A 62 -47.15 -17.65 6.42
N TYR A 63 -46.77 -18.00 7.65
CA TYR A 63 -47.71 -18.42 8.69
C TYR A 63 -48.71 -17.33 9.07
N ILE A 64 -48.23 -16.11 9.31
CA ILE A 64 -49.08 -14.95 9.60
C ILE A 64 -49.93 -14.59 8.39
N GLY A 65 -49.36 -14.62 7.18
CA GLY A 65 -50.08 -14.40 5.93
C GLY A 65 -51.23 -15.38 5.74
N ALA A 66 -51.00 -16.68 5.96
CA ALA A 66 -52.03 -17.72 5.86
C ALA A 66 -53.16 -17.52 6.90
N LEU A 67 -52.82 -17.12 8.13
CA LEU A 67 -53.80 -16.82 9.18
C LEU A 67 -54.65 -15.58 8.84
N ALA A 68 -54.04 -14.55 8.26
CA ALA A 68 -54.73 -13.31 7.86
C ALA A 68 -55.71 -13.52 6.70
N VAL A 69 -55.35 -14.37 5.72
CA VAL A 69 -56.22 -14.75 4.59
C VAL A 69 -57.43 -15.54 5.07
N THR A 70 -57.23 -16.49 6.00
CA THR A 70 -58.30 -17.32 6.54
C THR A 70 -59.33 -16.50 7.33
N ARG A 71 -58.90 -15.39 7.96
CA ARG A 71 -59.78 -14.44 8.68
C ARG A 71 -60.38 -13.34 7.79
N ARG A 72 -60.23 -13.44 6.45
CA ARG A 72 -60.75 -12.49 5.44
C ARG A 72 -60.42 -11.01 5.69
N SER A 73 -59.32 -10.72 6.38
CA SER A 73 -58.98 -9.34 6.78
C SER A 73 -58.01 -8.64 5.82
N CYS A 74 -57.16 -9.38 5.09
CA CYS A 74 -56.19 -8.83 4.12
C CYS A 74 -55.88 -9.82 2.99
N ASP A 75 -55.55 -9.30 1.81
CA ASP A 75 -54.91 -10.06 0.71
C ASP A 75 -53.43 -10.34 1.00
N VAL A 76 -52.85 -11.35 0.35
CA VAL A 76 -51.46 -11.83 0.55
C VAL A 76 -50.39 -10.81 0.11
N THR A 77 -50.78 -9.85 -0.72
CA THR A 77 -49.90 -8.90 -1.43
C THR A 77 -48.99 -8.04 -0.55
N PRO A 78 -49.39 -7.52 0.63
CA PRO A 78 -48.49 -6.69 1.44
C PRO A 78 -47.31 -7.47 2.02
N ALA A 79 -47.50 -8.75 2.35
CA ALA A 79 -46.46 -9.59 2.95
C ALA A 79 -45.33 -9.90 1.95
N ASP A 80 -45.69 -10.22 0.70
CA ASP A 80 -44.73 -10.48 -0.38
C ASP A 80 -43.93 -9.24 -0.77
N ILE A 81 -44.57 -8.06 -0.78
CA ILE A 81 -43.89 -6.79 -1.07
C ILE A 81 -42.83 -6.49 0.01
N PHE A 82 -43.13 -6.70 1.29
CA PHE A 82 -42.16 -6.50 2.38
C PHE A 82 -40.95 -7.43 2.28
N ILE A 83 -41.16 -8.71 1.99
CA ILE A 83 -40.08 -9.69 1.79
C ILE A 83 -39.19 -9.28 0.61
N CYS A 84 -39.80 -8.89 -0.51
CA CYS A 84 -39.05 -8.53 -1.71
C CYS A 84 -38.15 -7.31 -1.45
N ASN A 85 -38.68 -6.26 -0.80
CA ASN A 85 -37.94 -5.04 -0.46
C ASN A 85 -36.76 -5.30 0.50
N PHE A 86 -36.94 -6.14 1.52
CA PHE A 86 -35.86 -6.47 2.45
C PHE A 86 -34.70 -7.21 1.76
N ARG A 87 -35.02 -8.12 0.82
CA ARG A 87 -34.02 -8.88 0.06
C ARG A 87 -33.13 -7.99 -0.82
N TYR A 88 -33.69 -6.98 -1.46
CA TYR A 88 -32.90 -6.03 -2.25
C TYR A 88 -31.96 -5.19 -1.36
N LEU A 89 -32.42 -4.78 -0.18
CA LEU A 89 -31.59 -4.04 0.77
C LEU A 89 -30.44 -4.88 1.34
N SER A 90 -30.70 -6.15 1.70
CA SER A 90 -29.65 -7.04 2.21
C SER A 90 -28.56 -7.32 1.18
N ASN A 91 -28.91 -7.42 -0.10
CA ASN A 91 -27.96 -7.63 -1.19
C ASN A 91 -27.09 -6.40 -1.50
N ALA A 92 -27.50 -5.20 -1.10
CA ALA A 92 -26.70 -3.97 -1.25
C ALA A 92 -25.68 -3.76 -0.11
N ALA A 93 -25.81 -4.49 1.01
CA ALA A 93 -24.90 -4.35 2.15
C ALA A 93 -23.41 -4.65 1.83
N PRO A 94 -23.07 -5.67 1.02
CA PRO A 94 -21.68 -5.94 0.63
C PRO A 94 -21.04 -4.78 -0.16
N ASP A 95 -21.82 -4.02 -0.93
CA ASP A 95 -21.31 -2.90 -1.73
C ASP A 95 -20.74 -1.78 -0.85
N LEU A 96 -21.30 -1.60 0.35
CA LEU A 96 -20.78 -0.64 1.33
C LEU A 96 -19.37 -1.05 1.82
N GLN A 97 -19.13 -2.35 1.98
CA GLN A 97 -17.81 -2.87 2.34
C GLN A 97 -16.81 -2.65 1.20
N THR A 98 -17.20 -2.94 -0.05
CA THR A 98 -16.37 -2.68 -1.25
C THR A 98 -16.05 -1.20 -1.37
N PHE A 99 -17.02 -0.32 -1.12
CA PHE A 99 -16.81 1.12 -1.13
C PHE A 99 -15.81 1.58 -0.05
N SER A 100 -15.89 1.02 1.14
CA SER A 100 -14.92 1.30 2.23
C SER A 100 -13.49 0.89 1.85
N GLN A 101 -13.33 -0.30 1.24
CA GLN A 101 -12.03 -0.76 0.74
C GLN A 101 -11.51 0.11 -0.41
N ALA A 102 -12.38 0.49 -1.35
CA ALA A 102 -12.04 1.39 -2.46
C ALA A 102 -11.60 2.77 -1.94
N LYS A 103 -12.28 3.31 -0.91
CA LYS A 103 -11.89 4.56 -0.26
C LYS A 103 -10.52 4.46 0.42
N ALA A 104 -10.22 3.34 1.07
CA ALA A 104 -8.93 3.11 1.70
C ALA A 104 -7.79 3.00 0.66
N ALA A 105 -7.99 2.24 -0.42
CA ALA A 105 -7.03 2.14 -1.51
C ALA A 105 -6.83 3.49 -2.22
N GLY A 106 -7.93 4.19 -2.51
CA GLY A 106 -7.92 5.51 -3.12
C GLY A 106 -7.16 6.52 -2.26
N LYS A 107 -7.29 6.48 -0.93
CA LYS A 107 -6.55 7.36 -0.02
C LYS A 107 -5.03 7.24 -0.21
N GLU A 108 -4.48 6.04 -0.34
CA GLU A 108 -3.04 5.86 -0.56
C GLU A 108 -2.59 6.36 -1.94
N VAL A 109 -3.40 6.14 -2.98
CA VAL A 109 -3.13 6.70 -4.33
C VAL A 109 -3.13 8.23 -4.27
N PHE A 110 -4.16 8.83 -3.68
CA PHE A 110 -4.26 10.28 -3.55
C PHE A 110 -3.17 10.87 -2.66
N LYS A 111 -2.67 10.13 -1.67
CA LYS A 111 -1.54 10.54 -0.84
C LYS A 111 -0.26 10.68 -1.66
N VAL A 112 -0.02 9.77 -2.61
CA VAL A 112 1.13 9.87 -3.54
C VAL A 112 0.95 11.02 -4.51
N ILE A 113 -0.23 11.15 -5.13
CA ILE A 113 -0.51 12.23 -6.10
C ILE A 113 -0.40 13.62 -5.46
N LYS A 114 -0.94 13.79 -4.24
CA LYS A 114 -0.92 15.08 -3.53
C LYS A 114 0.39 15.35 -2.78
N ARG A 115 1.35 14.41 -2.80
CA ARG A 115 2.64 14.59 -2.13
C ARG A 115 3.41 15.70 -2.85
N LYS A 116 3.70 16.78 -2.13
CA LYS A 116 4.60 17.83 -2.60
C LYS A 116 6.04 17.45 -2.23
N PRO A 117 6.95 17.19 -3.19
CA PRO A 117 8.36 16.97 -2.89
C PRO A 117 9.02 18.29 -2.46
N ALA A 118 10.05 18.21 -1.61
CA ALA A 118 10.82 19.39 -1.20
C ALA A 118 11.59 20.00 -2.39
N ILE A 119 12.13 19.13 -3.25
CA ILE A 119 12.78 19.51 -4.50
C ILE A 119 11.74 19.35 -5.61
N ASN A 120 11.26 20.47 -6.15
CA ASN A 120 10.25 20.49 -7.21
C ASN A 120 10.91 20.67 -8.59
N TYR A 121 10.63 19.73 -9.51
CA TYR A 121 11.09 19.80 -10.90
C TYR A 121 10.45 20.93 -11.69
N GLU A 122 9.21 21.33 -11.35
CA GLU A 122 8.49 22.42 -12.00
C GLU A 122 8.82 23.80 -11.38
N SER A 123 9.83 23.88 -10.51
CA SER A 123 10.23 25.17 -9.97
C SER A 123 10.78 26.07 -11.09
N ASN A 124 10.30 27.32 -11.12
CA ASN A 124 10.81 28.40 -11.97
C ASN A 124 12.24 28.79 -11.52
N GLY A 125 13.18 27.88 -11.69
CA GLY A 125 14.60 28.16 -11.54
C GLY A 125 15.06 29.16 -12.60
N ARG A 126 16.26 29.71 -12.40
CA ARG A 126 16.89 30.54 -13.42
C ARG A 126 17.50 29.64 -14.48
N ILE A 127 17.08 29.80 -15.72
CA ILE A 127 17.77 29.23 -16.88
C ILE A 127 18.95 30.15 -17.17
N LEU A 128 20.17 29.62 -17.02
CA LEU A 128 21.39 30.37 -17.32
C LEU A 128 21.64 30.31 -18.84
N GLU A 129 21.78 31.46 -19.50
CA GLU A 129 22.13 31.53 -20.93
C GLU A 129 23.50 30.90 -21.23
N LYS A 130 24.42 30.97 -20.26
CA LYS A 130 25.76 30.41 -20.36
C LYS A 130 26.20 29.81 -19.03
N VAL A 131 26.66 28.57 -19.06
CA VAL A 131 27.23 27.86 -17.91
C VAL A 131 28.74 27.76 -18.11
N THR A 132 29.52 28.36 -17.22
CA THR A 132 31.00 28.31 -17.28
C THR A 132 31.56 26.96 -16.81
N GLY A 133 30.80 26.21 -16.01
CA GLY A 133 31.21 24.91 -15.47
C GLY A 133 32.13 25.00 -14.25
N HIS A 134 32.24 26.17 -13.62
CA HIS A 134 32.90 26.30 -12.31
C HIS A 134 31.95 25.81 -11.22
N ILE A 135 32.37 24.80 -10.44
CA ILE A 135 31.56 24.21 -9.37
C ILE A 135 32.27 24.46 -8.04
N GLU A 136 31.52 24.93 -7.05
CA GLU A 136 32.04 25.21 -5.73
C GLU A 136 31.06 24.66 -4.67
N ILE A 137 31.61 23.89 -3.73
CA ILE A 137 30.93 23.32 -2.57
C ILE A 137 31.58 23.96 -1.36
N ARG A 138 30.81 24.58 -0.46
CA ARG A 138 31.33 25.30 0.70
C ARG A 138 30.71 24.78 1.99
N GLU A 139 31.55 24.32 2.90
CA GLU A 139 31.21 23.94 4.27
C GLU A 139 29.92 23.10 4.37
N VAL A 140 29.78 22.11 3.47
CA VAL A 140 28.56 21.30 3.41
C VAL A 140 28.59 20.19 4.45
N ASP A 141 27.62 20.24 5.35
CA ASP A 141 27.23 19.16 6.26
C ASP A 141 26.07 18.37 5.65
N PHE A 142 26.19 17.05 5.53
CA PHE A 142 25.14 16.25 4.91
C PHE A 142 24.92 14.88 5.55
N THR A 143 23.64 14.54 5.71
CA THR A 143 23.16 13.25 6.20
C THR A 143 22.01 12.74 5.32
N TYR A 144 22.04 11.46 4.96
CA TYR A 144 20.93 10.87 4.21
C TYR A 144 19.66 10.80 5.06
N PRO A 145 18.47 11.17 4.51
CA PRO A 145 17.21 11.13 5.26
C PRO A 145 16.84 9.76 5.82
N SER A 146 17.32 8.68 5.19
CA SER A 146 17.11 7.29 5.63
C SER A 146 17.94 6.89 6.85
N ARG A 147 19.01 7.64 7.17
CA ARG A 147 19.95 7.36 8.27
C ARG A 147 20.41 8.66 8.92
N LYS A 148 19.52 9.30 9.69
CA LYS A 148 19.76 10.61 10.32
C LYS A 148 20.87 10.61 11.37
N ASP A 149 21.22 9.45 11.92
CA ASP A 149 22.19 9.34 13.02
C ASP A 149 23.65 9.38 12.55
N LYS A 150 23.89 9.33 11.23
CA LYS A 150 25.25 9.27 10.67
C LYS A 150 25.51 10.40 9.68
N LEU A 151 26.25 11.41 10.16
CA LEU A 151 26.76 12.49 9.33
C LEU A 151 27.79 11.95 8.33
N ILE A 152 27.59 12.22 7.03
CA ILE A 152 28.41 11.70 5.93
C ILE A 152 29.44 12.73 5.47
N LEU A 153 29.01 13.97 5.29
CA LEU A 153 29.89 15.10 4.99
C LEU A 153 29.89 16.04 6.20
N GLN A 154 31.08 16.51 6.59
CA GLN A 154 31.31 17.38 7.74
C GLN A 154 32.14 18.58 7.29
N GLY A 155 31.51 19.75 7.12
CA GLY A 155 32.16 20.97 6.64
C GLY A 155 32.88 20.80 5.30
N PHE A 156 32.36 19.95 4.40
CA PHE A 156 33.07 19.59 3.18
C PHE A 156 33.12 20.75 2.18
N THR A 157 34.33 21.11 1.75
CA THR A 157 34.59 22.20 0.80
C THR A 157 35.38 21.68 -0.40
N LEU A 158 34.96 22.02 -1.62
CA LEU A 158 35.59 21.60 -2.86
C LEU A 158 35.39 22.66 -3.95
N VAL A 159 36.45 22.96 -4.68
CA VAL A 159 36.41 23.84 -5.86
C VAL A 159 36.84 23.05 -7.10
N ILE A 160 36.00 23.05 -8.13
CA ILE A 160 36.25 22.44 -9.43
C ILE A 160 36.30 23.55 -10.49
N PRO A 161 37.49 23.92 -10.98
CA PRO A 161 37.64 24.92 -12.02
C PRO A 161 37.01 24.49 -13.35
N ALA A 162 36.51 25.47 -14.12
CA ALA A 162 35.93 25.24 -15.43
C ALA A 162 36.92 24.52 -16.37
N GLY A 163 36.45 23.48 -17.07
CA GLY A 163 37.25 22.70 -18.02
C GLY A 163 38.35 21.84 -17.41
N LYS A 164 38.39 21.69 -16.07
CA LYS A 164 39.33 20.81 -15.37
C LYS A 164 38.65 19.54 -14.88
N VAL A 165 39.42 18.46 -14.81
CA VAL A 165 38.99 17.19 -14.24
C VAL A 165 39.56 17.08 -12.83
N VAL A 166 38.69 16.84 -11.86
CA VAL A 166 39.06 16.62 -10.46
C VAL A 166 38.69 15.19 -10.09
N ALA A 167 39.64 14.44 -9.52
CA ALA A 167 39.41 13.09 -9.03
C ALA A 167 39.15 13.10 -7.53
N LEU A 168 37.99 12.57 -7.12
CA LEU A 168 37.65 12.35 -5.72
C LEU A 168 38.11 10.93 -5.31
N VAL A 169 39.16 10.86 -4.49
CA VAL A 169 39.72 9.60 -3.95
C VAL A 169 39.47 9.48 -2.45
N GLY A 170 39.38 8.25 -1.95
CA GLY A 170 39.17 7.98 -0.53
C GLY A 170 38.61 6.59 -0.25
N SER A 171 38.54 6.21 1.02
CA SER A 171 38.04 4.91 1.49
C SER A 171 36.56 4.65 1.14
N SER A 172 36.14 3.38 1.16
CA SER A 172 34.73 3.05 0.92
C SER A 172 33.82 3.72 1.97
N GLY A 173 32.74 4.37 1.51
CA GLY A 173 31.79 5.04 2.39
C GLY A 173 32.14 6.46 2.85
N CYS A 174 33.24 7.07 2.39
CA CYS A 174 33.64 8.43 2.77
C CYS A 174 32.82 9.57 2.10
N GLY A 175 31.77 9.26 1.33
CA GLY A 175 30.90 10.28 0.75
C GLY A 175 31.19 10.72 -0.70
N LYS A 176 32.14 10.08 -1.41
CA LYS A 176 32.44 10.40 -2.83
C LYS A 176 31.21 10.45 -3.74
N SER A 177 30.39 9.40 -3.73
CA SER A 177 29.15 9.32 -4.52
C SER A 177 28.06 10.27 -3.99
N THR A 178 28.14 10.65 -2.71
CA THR A 178 27.24 11.64 -2.11
C THR A 178 27.49 13.02 -2.69
N VAL A 179 28.76 13.41 -2.89
CA VAL A 179 29.11 14.69 -3.54
C VAL A 179 28.48 14.80 -4.93
N ILE A 180 28.53 13.72 -5.71
CA ILE A 180 27.89 13.69 -7.05
C ILE A 180 26.36 13.86 -6.94
N SER A 181 25.72 13.19 -5.98
CA SER A 181 24.27 13.31 -5.73
C SER A 181 23.86 14.72 -5.33
N LEU A 182 24.70 15.44 -4.58
CA LEU A 182 24.46 16.83 -4.17
C LEU A 182 24.65 17.81 -5.32
N VAL A 183 25.67 17.63 -6.17
CA VAL A 183 25.86 18.45 -7.38
C VAL A 183 24.67 18.30 -8.34
N GLN A 184 24.07 17.11 -8.42
CA GLN A 184 22.84 16.86 -9.20
C GLN A 184 21.56 17.31 -8.47
N ARG A 185 21.69 17.81 -7.23
CA ARG A 185 20.59 18.26 -6.37
C ARG A 185 19.50 17.19 -6.18
N PHE A 186 19.90 15.94 -5.95
CA PHE A 186 18.97 14.91 -5.49
C PHE A 186 18.61 15.03 -4.01
N TYR A 187 19.48 15.70 -3.26
CA TYR A 187 19.28 16.05 -1.87
C TYR A 187 19.75 17.50 -1.66
N ASP A 188 19.14 18.17 -0.70
CA ASP A 188 19.58 19.44 -0.14
C ASP A 188 20.09 19.18 1.29
#